data_AF-A0A1Z4KV02-F1
#
_entry.id   AF-A0A1Z4KV02-F1
#
_cell.length_a   1.000
_cell.length_b   1.000
_cell.length_c   1.000
_cell.angle_alpha   90.00
_cell.angle_beta   90.00
_cell.angle_gamma   90.00
#
_symmetry.space_group_name_H-M   'P 1'
#
loop_
_entity.id
_entity.type
_entity.pdbx_description
1 polymer ?
#
loop_
_entity_poly.entity_id
_entity_poly.type
_entity_poly.pdbx_seq_one_letter_code
_entity_poly.pdbx_strand_id
1 'polypeptide(L)'
;MNLLQNARIITGVTPPFVFQTAFPPQGIPTNFANGDLILLTGLQPGTFPALGNPGPLSITFEQPVFGAGTQVSVDDTSEFTLFISAFDQINKLLDTFSIQGTSSLALDNSARFIGVRSNIANISRLVFSSSEPNRAFGINKVSIVAAVPEPFYTLAILVFGVSGIILKQKQHS
;
A
#
# COMPACT_ATOMS: atom_id res chain seq x y z
N MET A 1 34.21 2.14 -11.64
CA MET A 1 33.57 3.38 -11.16
C MET A 1 32.36 2.97 -10.35
N ASN A 2 32.39 3.23 -9.04
CA ASN A 2 31.53 2.60 -8.04
C ASN A 2 30.21 3.39 -7.92
N LEU A 3 29.08 2.82 -8.36
CA LEU A 3 27.75 3.41 -8.22
C LEU A 3 27.10 2.90 -6.94
N LEU A 4 27.62 3.36 -5.79
CA LEU A 4 26.86 3.38 -4.56
C LEU A 4 26.21 4.77 -4.50
N GLN A 5 24.96 4.88 -4.96
CA GLN A 5 24.12 6.01 -4.59
C GLN A 5 23.94 5.94 -3.08
N ASN A 6 24.76 6.70 -2.37
CA ASN A 6 24.51 7.04 -0.97
C ASN A 6 23.09 7.58 -0.89
N ALA A 7 22.20 6.86 -0.23
CA ALA A 7 20.95 7.43 0.25
C ALA A 7 21.33 8.65 1.09
N ARG A 8 21.19 9.85 0.51
CA ARG A 8 21.46 11.08 1.25
C ARG A 8 20.45 11.12 2.38
N ILE A 9 20.91 10.96 3.62
CA ILE A 9 20.11 11.29 4.79
C ILE A 9 19.91 12.80 4.74
N ILE A 10 18.75 13.25 4.26
CA ILE A 10 18.39 14.67 4.24
C ILE A 10 18.02 15.04 5.67
N THR A 11 18.95 15.68 6.38
CA THR A 11 18.74 16.18 7.74
C THR A 11 17.60 17.20 7.77
N GLY A 12 16.73 17.11 8.77
CA GLY A 12 15.61 18.05 8.94
C GLY A 12 14.33 17.65 8.19
N VAL A 13 14.30 16.50 7.51
CA VAL A 13 13.04 15.92 7.03
C VAL A 13 12.22 15.41 8.21
N THR A 14 10.95 15.80 8.27
CA THR A 14 10.01 15.30 9.27
C THR A 14 9.83 13.78 9.13
N PRO A 15 9.54 13.06 10.23
CA PRO A 15 9.02 11.71 10.13
C PRO A 15 7.74 11.67 9.28
N PRO A 16 7.36 10.51 8.73
CA PRO A 16 6.06 10.36 8.08
C PRO A 16 4.93 10.83 8.99
N PHE A 17 3.96 11.53 8.42
CA PHE A 17 2.83 12.07 9.18
C PHE A 17 1.55 11.96 8.37
N VAL A 18 0.41 12.01 9.08
CA VAL A 18 -0.92 11.95 8.49
C VAL A 18 -1.57 13.32 8.55
N PHE A 19 -2.20 13.74 7.46
CA PHE A 19 -3.04 14.93 7.42
C PHE A 19 -4.33 14.66 6.65
N GLN A 20 -5.34 15.50 6.87
CA GLN A 20 -6.60 15.45 6.13
C GLN A 20 -6.57 16.40 4.94
N THR A 21 -7.07 15.95 3.80
CA THR A 21 -7.27 16.80 2.63
C THR A 21 -8.52 17.64 2.80
N ALA A 22 -8.37 18.94 2.61
CA ALA A 22 -9.48 19.90 2.51
C ALA A 22 -8.89 21.24 2.08
N PHE A 23 -9.74 22.19 1.71
CA PHE A 23 -9.29 23.56 1.59
C PHE A 23 -8.89 24.12 2.98
N PRO A 24 -7.92 25.04 3.07
CA PRO A 24 -7.62 25.72 4.32
C PRO A 24 -8.82 26.53 4.82
N PRO A 25 -9.04 26.64 6.15
CA PRO A 25 -8.18 26.13 7.22
C PRO A 25 -8.46 24.67 7.64
N GLN A 26 -9.37 23.96 6.99
CA GLN A 26 -9.82 22.63 7.44
C GLN A 26 -8.80 21.51 7.15
N GLY A 27 -7.91 21.70 6.18
CA GLY A 27 -6.91 20.73 5.80
C GLY A 27 -5.93 21.26 4.76
N ILE A 28 -5.27 20.33 4.07
CA ILE A 28 -4.28 20.64 3.04
C ILE A 28 -4.82 20.21 1.69
N PRO A 29 -4.94 21.12 0.70
CA PRO A 29 -5.44 20.75 -0.61
C PRO A 29 -4.42 19.86 -1.32
N THR A 30 -4.91 18.84 -2.00
CA THR A 30 -4.13 17.90 -2.83
C THR A 30 -5.01 17.46 -4.00
N ASN A 31 -4.60 16.50 -4.81
CA ASN A 31 -5.46 15.90 -5.84
C ASN A 31 -6.11 14.57 -5.41
N PHE A 32 -6.01 14.20 -4.13
CA PHE A 32 -6.87 13.15 -3.56
C PHE A 32 -8.31 13.68 -3.37
N ALA A 33 -9.23 12.82 -2.97
CA ALA A 33 -10.60 13.25 -2.66
C ALA A 33 -10.60 14.22 -1.46
N ASN A 34 -11.57 15.14 -1.41
CA ASN A 34 -11.77 15.99 -0.22
C ASN A 34 -12.15 15.13 1.00
N GLY A 35 -11.44 15.32 2.12
CA GLY A 35 -11.65 14.60 3.37
C GLY A 35 -10.79 13.34 3.57
N ASP A 36 -10.00 12.94 2.55
CA ASP A 36 -9.07 11.81 2.64
C ASP A 36 -7.99 12.05 3.71
N LEU A 37 -7.58 10.98 4.38
CA LEU A 37 -6.38 10.97 5.22
C LEU A 37 -5.20 10.48 4.39
N ILE A 38 -4.15 11.31 4.33
CA ILE A 38 -2.95 11.05 3.55
C ILE A 38 -1.79 10.78 4.48
N LEU A 39 -1.14 9.63 4.30
CA LEU A 39 0.18 9.38 4.87
C LEU A 39 1.23 9.96 3.93
N LEU A 40 1.91 11.02 4.38
CA LEU A 40 3.03 11.64 3.66
C LEU A 40 4.36 11.07 4.17
N THR A 41 5.29 10.79 3.27
CA THR A 41 6.62 10.26 3.61
C THR A 41 7.51 11.20 4.42
N GLY A 42 7.15 12.48 4.51
CA GLY A 42 7.85 13.52 5.27
C GLY A 42 8.56 14.54 4.37
N LEU A 43 8.73 15.77 4.88
CA LEU A 43 9.39 16.87 4.18
C LEU A 43 10.24 17.72 5.12
N GLN A 44 11.17 18.49 4.57
CA GLN A 44 11.94 19.49 5.29
C GLN A 44 11.19 20.83 5.26
N PRO A 45 10.67 21.31 6.40
CA PRO A 45 9.98 22.60 6.44
C PRO A 45 10.94 23.76 6.11
N GLY A 46 10.45 24.76 5.40
CA GLY A 46 11.22 25.98 5.09
C GLY A 46 11.14 26.38 3.63
N THR A 47 12.20 26.11 2.87
CA THR A 47 12.31 26.53 1.46
C THR A 47 11.29 25.84 0.58
N PHE A 48 10.60 26.62 -0.26
CA PHE A 48 9.66 26.10 -1.26
C PHE A 48 10.33 26.03 -2.64
N PRO A 49 10.20 24.91 -3.39
CA PRO A 49 9.51 23.68 -3.00
C PRO A 49 10.30 22.88 -1.97
N ALA A 50 9.61 22.27 -1.01
CA ALA A 50 10.24 21.58 0.11
C ALA A 50 11.02 20.35 -0.36
N LEU A 51 12.18 20.09 0.24
CA LEU A 51 12.86 18.80 0.05
C LEU A 51 12.06 17.74 0.82
N GLY A 52 11.66 16.69 0.13
CA GLY A 52 10.89 15.60 0.71
C GLY A 52 11.66 14.29 0.81
N ASN A 53 11.11 13.36 1.58
CA ASN A 53 11.55 11.98 1.62
C ASN A 53 10.98 11.22 0.40
N PRO A 54 11.78 10.87 -0.62
CA PRO A 54 11.32 10.19 -1.83
C PRO A 54 11.00 8.71 -1.63
N GLY A 55 11.02 8.22 -0.39
CA GLY A 55 10.83 6.81 -0.08
C GLY A 55 12.13 5.99 -0.23
N PRO A 56 12.02 4.67 -0.43
CA PRO A 56 10.80 3.93 -0.77
C PRO A 56 9.79 3.81 0.36
N LEU A 57 8.49 3.72 0.03
CA LEU A 57 7.43 3.34 0.98
C LEU A 57 7.14 1.85 0.79
N SER A 58 7.27 1.06 1.85
CA SER A 58 6.97 -0.37 1.81
C SER A 58 5.77 -0.73 2.66
N ILE A 59 4.89 -1.57 2.11
CA ILE A 59 3.76 -2.17 2.82
C ILE A 59 4.01 -3.68 2.86
N THR A 60 4.06 -4.26 4.05
CA THR A 60 4.19 -5.70 4.28
C THR A 60 2.89 -6.25 4.82
N PHE A 61 2.46 -7.38 4.28
CA PHE A 61 1.25 -8.09 4.70
C PHE A 61 1.62 -9.26 5.62
N GLU A 62 0.85 -9.46 6.69
CA GLU A 62 1.04 -10.59 7.61
C GLU A 62 0.82 -11.94 6.91
N GLN A 63 -0.13 -11.98 5.97
CA GLN A 63 -0.40 -13.11 5.10
C GLN A 63 -0.33 -12.65 3.63
N PRO A 64 0.17 -13.49 2.71
CA PRO A 64 0.17 -13.14 1.29
C PRO A 64 -1.23 -12.82 0.78
N VAL A 65 -1.32 -11.78 -0.05
CA VAL A 65 -2.58 -11.31 -0.65
C VAL A 65 -2.59 -11.57 -2.15
N PHE A 66 -3.78 -11.59 -2.75
CA PHE A 66 -3.94 -11.64 -4.20
C PHE A 66 -3.57 -10.32 -4.86
N GLY A 67 -3.69 -9.20 -4.14
CA GLY A 67 -3.35 -7.90 -4.67
C GLY A 67 -3.54 -6.79 -3.67
N ALA A 68 -2.88 -5.67 -3.93
CA ALA A 68 -3.09 -4.44 -3.19
C ALA A 68 -2.66 -3.22 -4.02
N GLY A 69 -3.19 -2.06 -3.67
CA GLY A 69 -2.89 -0.79 -4.33
C GLY A 69 -3.45 0.40 -3.56
N THR A 70 -3.05 1.60 -3.96
CA THR A 70 -3.46 2.86 -3.34
C THR A 70 -3.39 3.98 -4.36
N GLN A 71 -4.04 5.11 -4.09
CA GLN A 71 -3.70 6.34 -4.81
C GLN A 71 -2.38 6.90 -4.29
N VAL A 72 -1.62 7.53 -5.19
CA VAL A 72 -0.34 8.17 -4.89
C VAL A 72 -0.30 9.55 -5.56
N SER A 73 0.25 10.53 -4.85
CA SER A 73 0.58 11.86 -5.36
C SER A 73 1.96 12.25 -4.85
N VAL A 74 2.73 12.95 -5.68
CA VAL A 74 4.05 13.47 -5.33
C VAL A 74 3.94 14.95 -5.02
N ASP A 75 4.53 15.36 -3.91
CA ASP A 75 4.52 16.75 -3.44
C ASP A 75 5.22 17.68 -4.44
N ASP A 76 4.68 18.89 -4.60
CA ASP A 76 5.24 19.96 -5.44
C ASP A 76 5.64 19.55 -6.88
N THR A 77 4.99 18.52 -7.44
CA THR A 77 5.38 17.94 -8.74
C THR A 77 4.17 17.72 -9.65
N SER A 78 4.11 18.47 -10.76
CA SER A 78 2.97 18.40 -11.69
C SER A 78 2.85 17.05 -12.40
N GLU A 79 3.96 16.47 -12.86
CA GLU A 79 4.01 15.20 -13.59
C GLU A 79 5.17 14.34 -13.08
N PHE A 80 4.94 13.05 -12.90
CA PHE A 80 5.94 12.09 -12.42
C PHE A 80 5.62 10.68 -12.89
N THR A 81 6.61 9.79 -12.83
CA THR A 81 6.38 8.35 -13.00
C THR A 81 6.33 7.68 -11.64
N LEU A 82 5.27 6.90 -11.38
CA LEU A 82 5.18 6.02 -10.21
C LEU A 82 5.72 4.64 -10.54
N PHE A 83 6.33 4.00 -9.57
CA PHE A 83 6.78 2.62 -9.65
C PHE A 83 6.20 1.81 -8.48
N ILE A 84 5.80 0.58 -8.77
CA ILE A 84 5.38 -0.41 -7.77
C ILE A 84 6.11 -1.72 -8.03
N SER A 85 6.79 -2.24 -7.01
CA SER A 85 7.41 -3.56 -7.04
C SER A 85 6.73 -4.48 -6.04
N ALA A 86 6.37 -5.69 -6.49
CA ALA A 86 5.75 -6.71 -5.68
C ALA A 86 6.75 -7.82 -5.33
N PHE A 87 6.75 -8.27 -4.09
CA PHE A 87 7.65 -9.31 -3.58
C PHE A 87 6.86 -10.42 -2.87
N ASP A 88 7.37 -11.63 -2.91
CA ASP A 88 6.86 -12.77 -2.14
C ASP A 88 7.39 -12.81 -0.69
N GLN A 89 7.02 -13.85 0.05
CA GLN A 89 7.36 -14.01 1.48
C GLN A 89 8.86 -14.12 1.74
N ILE A 90 9.64 -14.60 0.77
CA ILE A 90 11.09 -14.76 0.87
C ILE A 90 11.84 -13.57 0.27
N ASN A 91 11.14 -12.44 0.07
CA ASN A 91 11.66 -11.21 -0.56
C ASN A 91 12.14 -11.39 -2.00
N LYS A 92 11.66 -12.41 -2.73
CA LYS A 92 11.90 -12.52 -4.16
C LYS A 92 10.99 -11.55 -4.89
N LEU A 93 11.56 -10.80 -5.84
CA LEU A 93 10.80 -9.94 -6.73
C LEU A 93 9.87 -10.79 -7.59
N LEU A 94 8.57 -10.47 -7.57
CA LEU A 94 7.57 -11.04 -8.46
C LEU A 94 7.53 -10.27 -9.77
N ASP A 95 7.35 -8.94 -9.68
CA ASP A 95 7.33 -8.06 -10.84
C ASP A 95 7.46 -6.58 -10.44
N THR A 96 7.64 -5.68 -11.41
CA THR A 96 7.64 -4.22 -11.25
C THR A 96 6.84 -3.55 -12.37
N PHE A 97 5.98 -2.60 -11.99
CA PHE A 97 5.16 -1.83 -12.93
C PHE A 97 5.38 -0.33 -12.74
N SER A 98 5.05 0.44 -13.77
CA SER A 98 5.06 1.90 -13.71
C SER A 98 3.85 2.52 -14.39
N ILE A 99 3.50 3.73 -13.95
CA ILE A 99 2.44 4.53 -14.54
C ILE A 99 2.78 6.02 -14.44
N GLN A 100 2.37 6.80 -15.43
CA GLN A 100 2.43 8.26 -15.33
C GLN A 100 1.38 8.78 -14.35
N GLY A 101 1.75 9.77 -13.56
CA GLY A 101 0.86 10.46 -12.64
C GLY A 101 1.05 11.96 -12.62
N THR A 102 0.05 12.62 -12.05
CA THR A 102 0.02 14.07 -11.89
C THR A 102 -0.36 14.43 -10.46
N SER A 103 0.10 15.58 -9.99
CA SER A 103 -0.37 16.19 -8.75
C SER A 103 -1.00 17.54 -9.02
N SER A 104 -1.97 17.90 -8.21
CA SER A 104 -2.62 19.20 -8.21
C SER A 104 -3.13 19.49 -6.80
N LEU A 105 -3.74 20.65 -6.62
CA LEU A 105 -4.40 21.06 -5.36
C LEU A 105 -5.94 21.06 -5.52
N ALA A 106 -6.47 20.34 -6.51
CA ALA A 106 -7.85 20.47 -6.97
C ALA A 106 -8.90 19.77 -6.10
N LEU A 107 -8.49 18.85 -5.21
CA LEU A 107 -9.36 18.03 -4.35
C LEU A 107 -10.40 17.21 -5.13
N ASP A 108 -10.02 16.76 -6.32
CA ASP A 108 -10.90 16.16 -7.33
C ASP A 108 -10.75 14.63 -7.44
N ASN A 109 -10.02 14.00 -6.52
CA ASN A 109 -9.73 12.56 -6.52
C ASN A 109 -8.98 12.07 -7.78
N SER A 110 -8.23 12.96 -8.46
CA SER A 110 -7.41 12.62 -9.63
C SER A 110 -6.06 11.98 -9.31
N ALA A 111 -5.68 11.87 -8.03
CA ALA A 111 -4.49 11.14 -7.59
C ALA A 111 -4.50 9.70 -8.17
N ARG A 112 -3.36 9.26 -8.70
CA ARG A 112 -3.33 8.04 -9.52
C ARG A 112 -3.34 6.80 -8.64
N PHE A 113 -4.31 5.92 -8.89
CA PHE A 113 -4.30 4.58 -8.33
C PHE A 113 -3.26 3.71 -9.04
N ILE A 114 -2.38 3.08 -8.26
CA ILE A 114 -1.45 2.04 -8.72
C ILE A 114 -1.53 0.84 -7.77
N GLY A 115 -1.58 -0.35 -8.34
CA GLY A 115 -1.69 -1.60 -7.59
C GLY A 115 -1.25 -2.80 -8.43
N VAL A 116 -0.96 -3.90 -7.75
CA VAL A 116 -0.61 -5.19 -8.37
C VAL A 116 -1.64 -6.23 -7.96
N ARG A 117 -1.98 -7.12 -8.90
CA ARG A 117 -2.81 -8.29 -8.66
C ARG A 117 -2.18 -9.53 -9.29
N SER A 118 -2.28 -10.64 -8.59
CA SER A 118 -1.90 -11.98 -8.98
C SER A 118 -3.14 -12.89 -9.00
N ASN A 119 -3.06 -13.98 -9.76
CA ASN A 119 -4.07 -15.04 -9.78
C ASN A 119 -3.96 -15.99 -8.57
N ILE A 120 -2.86 -15.91 -7.82
CA ILE A 120 -2.62 -16.63 -6.56
C ILE A 120 -2.28 -15.63 -5.46
N ALA A 121 -2.54 -16.00 -4.20
CA ALA A 121 -2.17 -15.18 -3.06
C ALA A 121 -0.68 -15.35 -2.74
N ASN A 122 0.19 -14.62 -3.46
CA ASN A 122 1.64 -14.69 -3.31
C ASN A 122 2.32 -13.33 -3.03
N ILE A 123 1.58 -12.23 -3.04
CA ILE A 123 2.13 -10.89 -2.80
C ILE A 123 2.23 -10.67 -1.29
N SER A 124 3.45 -10.53 -0.77
CA SER A 124 3.70 -10.34 0.67
C SER A 124 4.23 -8.96 1.01
N ARG A 125 4.81 -8.26 0.03
CA ARG A 125 5.30 -6.91 0.20
C ARG A 125 5.17 -6.11 -1.08
N LEU A 126 4.70 -4.86 -0.95
CA LEU A 126 4.73 -3.87 -2.00
C LEU A 126 5.75 -2.78 -1.65
N VAL A 127 6.42 -2.26 -2.66
CA VAL A 127 7.34 -1.12 -2.55
C VAL A 127 6.92 -0.08 -3.58
N PHE A 128 6.67 1.14 -3.12
CA PHE A 128 6.29 2.28 -3.93
C PHE A 128 7.44 3.29 -3.99
N SER A 129 7.67 3.84 -5.17
CA SER A 129 8.60 4.95 -5.39
C SER A 129 8.13 5.83 -6.55
N SER A 130 8.81 6.96 -6.77
CA SER A 130 8.54 7.85 -7.90
C SER A 130 9.82 8.20 -8.67
N SER A 131 9.67 8.87 -9.81
CA SER A 131 10.78 9.45 -10.57
C SER A 131 11.46 10.61 -9.84
N GLU A 132 10.83 11.18 -8.81
CA GLU A 132 11.31 12.36 -8.13
C GLU A 132 12.27 11.99 -6.99
N PRO A 133 13.56 12.36 -7.09
CA PRO A 133 14.60 11.89 -6.16
C PRO A 133 14.65 12.66 -4.84
N ASN A 134 13.83 13.71 -4.68
CA ASN A 134 13.90 14.64 -3.55
C ASN A 134 12.52 15.20 -3.16
N ARG A 135 11.44 14.50 -3.52
CA ARG A 135 10.06 14.92 -3.24
C ARG A 135 9.39 13.92 -2.35
N ALA A 136 8.56 14.42 -1.44
CA ALA A 136 7.72 13.56 -0.64
C ALA A 136 6.63 12.97 -1.53
N PHE A 137 6.07 11.84 -1.15
CA PHE A 137 4.85 11.39 -1.77
C PHE A 137 3.85 10.94 -0.70
N GLY A 138 2.58 11.14 -1.02
CA GLY A 138 1.46 10.79 -0.18
C GLY A 138 0.77 9.55 -0.72
N ILE A 139 0.24 8.73 0.18
CA ILE A 139 -0.73 7.68 -0.15
C ILE A 139 -1.98 7.83 0.71
N ASN A 140 -3.13 7.43 0.18
CA ASN A 140 -4.37 7.32 0.95
C ASN A 140 -4.61 5.86 1.39
N LYS A 141 -5.88 5.49 1.58
CA LYS A 141 -6.28 4.15 2.03
C LYS A 141 -5.81 3.08 1.04
N VAL A 142 -5.09 2.10 1.56
CA VAL A 142 -4.70 0.90 0.80
C VAL A 142 -5.91 0.00 0.58
N SER A 143 -6.17 -0.33 -0.68
CA SER A 143 -7.13 -1.36 -1.09
C SER A 143 -6.42 -2.71 -1.16
N ILE A 144 -6.99 -3.75 -0.54
CA ILE A 144 -6.38 -5.07 -0.40
C ILE A 144 -7.37 -6.14 -0.87
N VAL A 145 -6.89 -7.07 -1.70
CA VAL A 145 -7.59 -8.28 -2.11
C VAL A 145 -6.96 -9.46 -1.35
N ALA A 146 -7.47 -9.73 -0.16
CA ALA A 146 -6.92 -10.77 0.72
C ALA A 146 -7.30 -12.18 0.26
N ALA A 147 -6.46 -13.17 0.63
CA ALA A 147 -6.89 -14.55 0.62
C ALA A 147 -7.98 -14.74 1.68
N VAL A 148 -9.11 -15.34 1.32
CA VAL A 148 -10.13 -15.75 2.29
C VAL A 148 -9.56 -16.97 3.02
N PRO A 149 -9.30 -16.91 4.34
CA PRO A 149 -8.92 -18.11 5.07
C PRO A 149 -10.08 -19.10 5.00
N GLU A 150 -9.84 -20.34 4.59
CA GLU A 150 -10.88 -21.37 4.71
C GLU A 150 -11.21 -21.51 6.21
N PRO A 151 -12.49 -21.39 6.60
CA PRO A 151 -12.87 -21.58 7.99
C PRO A 151 -12.52 -23.00 8.39
N PHE A 152 -11.63 -23.17 9.37
CA PHE A 152 -11.22 -24.46 9.95
C PHE A 152 -12.39 -25.35 10.46
N TYR A 153 -13.62 -24.84 10.46
CA TYR A 153 -14.82 -25.51 10.95
C TYR A 153 -15.44 -26.52 9.97
N THR A 154 -15.12 -26.50 8.67
CA THR A 154 -15.65 -27.48 7.70
C THR A 154 -15.15 -28.90 7.96
N LEU A 155 -13.92 -29.06 8.44
CA LEU A 155 -13.39 -30.38 8.83
C LEU A 155 -13.98 -30.89 10.15
N ALA A 156 -14.31 -29.99 11.08
CA ALA A 156 -14.89 -30.38 12.37
C ALA A 156 -16.28 -31.04 12.22
N ILE A 157 -17.11 -30.53 11.30
CA ILE A 157 -18.47 -31.07 11.07
C ILE A 157 -18.44 -32.48 10.46
N LEU A 158 -17.45 -32.78 9.62
CA LEU A 158 -17.27 -34.12 9.03
C LEU A 158 -16.89 -35.18 10.08
N VAL A 159 -16.08 -34.82 11.08
CA VAL A 159 -15.67 -35.77 12.13
C VAL A 159 -16.82 -36.10 13.08
N PHE A 160 -17.63 -35.10 13.48
CA PHE A 160 -18.80 -35.35 14.36
C PHE A 160 -19.96 -36.06 13.64
N GLY A 161 -20.13 -35.86 12.33
CA GLY A 161 -21.19 -36.50 11.54
C GLY A 161 -21.06 -38.03 11.45
N VAL A 162 -19.83 -38.55 11.43
CA VAL A 162 -19.59 -40.01 11.32
C VAL A 162 -19.72 -40.71 12.69
N SER A 163 -19.43 -40.01 13.79
CA SER A 163 -19.55 -40.59 15.14
C SER A 163 -21.00 -40.89 15.54
N GLY A 164 -21.98 -40.11 15.05
CA GLY A 164 -23.40 -40.26 15.38
C GLY A 164 -24.09 -41.46 14.72
N ILE A 165 -23.55 -41.99 13.62
CA ILE A 165 -24.19 -43.08 12.86
C ILE A 165 -23.83 -44.46 13.43
N ILE A 166 -22.67 -44.61 14.06
CA ILE A 166 -22.19 -45.90 14.59
C ILE A 166 -22.92 -46.32 15.89
N LEU A 167 -23.51 -45.37 16.62
CA LEU A 167 -24.16 -45.64 17.92
C LEU A 167 -25.60 -46.19 17.81
N LYS A 168 -26.22 -46.22 16.61
CA LYS A 168 -27.61 -46.69 16.45
C LYS A 168 -27.80 -48.18 16.14
N GLN A 169 -26.73 -48.96 15.96
CA GLN A 169 -26.84 -50.39 15.58
C GLN A 169 -26.83 -51.39 16.75
N LYS A 170 -26.83 -50.96 18.02
CA LYS A 170 -26.64 -51.87 19.18
C LYS A 170 -27.82 -52.00 20.15
N GLN A 171 -29.05 -51.61 19.79
CA GLN A 171 -30.20 -51.65 20.72
C GLN A 171 -31.48 -52.32 20.20
N HIS A 172 -31.39 -53.37 19.38
CA HIS A 172 -32.52 -54.29 19.22
C HIS A 172 -32.03 -55.75 19.27
N SER A 173 -32.20 -56.38 20.43
CA SER A 173 -32.32 -57.82 20.62
C SER A 173 -33.40 -58.09 21.66
#